data_AF-A0A4Q9MV06-F1
#
_entry.id   AF-A0A4Q9MV06-F1
#
_cell.length_a   1.000
_cell.length_b   1.000
_cell.length_c   1.000
_cell.angle_alpha   90.00
_cell.angle_beta   90.00
_cell.angle_gamma   90.00
#
_symmetry.space_group_name_H-M   'P 1'
#
loop_
_entity.id
_entity.type
_entity.pdbx_description
1 polymer ?
#
loop_
_entity_poly.entity_id
_entity_poly.type
_entity_poly.pdbx_seq_one_letter_code
_entity_poly.pdbx_strand_id
1 'polypeptide(L)'
;MDVVPDVAYQARFLNRILSSVAFSLLYYEYVLTFPLEVERYWHSAWSCASVLFFLNRYLSIFGHIPVIVEFFGVFPQPVCRQLQQYHRMSSALIQGVVAGLLTLRTYALYNRSKKVLASLLLLLSVAVAITLWTIIGNRHAHRPQPTDALATSNGCDLTLSQQEGYSLALAWSTILVFDAVVFVLTVFQTVRTGWHWRGGYLRIMFRDGAVYFGILFVCYLSNILAYAFAEARAQGR
;
A
#
# COMPACT_ATOMS: atom_id res chain seq x y z
N MET A 1 -7.78 -24.27 28.01
CA MET A 1 -7.35 -23.91 26.63
C MET A 1 -7.90 -22.52 26.38
N ASP A 2 -7.34 -21.49 27.02
CA ASP A 2 -7.99 -20.16 27.15
C ASP A 2 -7.02 -18.99 26.92
N VAL A 3 -5.87 -19.25 26.29
CA VAL A 3 -4.79 -18.26 26.06
C VAL A 3 -5.00 -17.44 24.77
N VAL A 4 -5.94 -17.84 23.90
CA VAL A 4 -6.18 -17.21 22.59
C VAL A 4 -6.81 -15.80 22.63
N PRO A 5 -7.67 -15.41 23.61
CA PRO A 5 -8.30 -14.08 23.61
C PRO A 5 -7.31 -12.93 23.82
N ASP A 6 -6.29 -13.14 24.66
CA ASP A 6 -5.34 -12.11 25.07
C ASP A 6 -4.41 -11.70 23.92
N VAL A 7 -3.89 -12.68 23.16
CA VAL A 7 -3.01 -12.42 22.00
C VAL A 7 -3.74 -11.63 20.90
N ALA A 8 -4.99 -11.99 20.61
CA ALA A 8 -5.79 -11.29 19.60
C ALA A 8 -6.21 -9.88 20.04
N TYR A 9 -6.37 -9.66 21.35
CA TYR A 9 -6.62 -8.33 21.90
C TYR A 9 -5.36 -7.46 21.83
N GLN A 10 -4.21 -7.99 22.27
CA GLN A 10 -2.93 -7.29 22.22
C GLN A 10 -2.54 -6.91 20.78
N ALA A 11 -2.70 -7.83 19.82
CA ALA A 11 -2.43 -7.54 18.41
C ALA A 11 -3.33 -6.41 17.86
N ARG A 12 -4.63 -6.43 18.19
CA ARG A 12 -5.57 -5.36 17.81
C ARG A 12 -5.20 -4.02 18.43
N PHE A 13 -4.81 -4.02 19.70
CA PHE A 13 -4.38 -2.81 20.40
C PHE A 13 -3.10 -2.22 19.80
N LEU A 14 -2.08 -3.05 19.58
CA LEU A 14 -0.83 -2.64 18.93
C LEU A 14 -1.09 -2.07 17.53
N ASN A 15 -1.90 -2.75 16.72
CA ASN A 15 -2.25 -2.28 15.39
C ASN A 15 -2.93 -0.90 15.43
N ARG A 16 -3.87 -0.69 16.36
CA ARG A 16 -4.53 0.62 16.56
C ARG A 16 -3.53 1.72 16.91
N ILE A 17 -2.60 1.47 17.84
CA ILE A 17 -1.56 2.45 18.20
C ILE A 17 -0.67 2.77 17.00
N LEU A 18 -0.17 1.75 16.31
CA LEU A 18 0.71 1.94 15.16
C LEU A 18 0.00 2.70 14.03
N SER A 19 -1.27 2.38 13.77
CA SER A 19 -2.10 3.12 12.81
C SER A 19 -2.33 4.57 13.25
N SER A 20 -2.61 4.85 14.53
CA SER A 20 -2.71 6.22 15.04
C SER A 20 -1.44 7.02 14.76
N VAL A 21 -0.27 6.46 15.08
CA VAL A 21 1.02 7.11 14.83
C VAL A 21 1.21 7.38 13.34
N ALA A 22 0.92 6.39 12.48
CA ALA A 22 1.04 6.53 11.04
C ALA A 22 0.11 7.63 10.47
N PHE A 23 -1.16 7.67 10.91
CA PHE A 23 -2.10 8.70 10.50
C PHE A 23 -1.67 10.08 11.00
N SER A 24 -1.26 10.20 12.27
CA SER A 24 -0.76 11.47 12.81
C SER A 24 0.43 11.99 12.01
N LEU A 25 1.38 11.12 11.67
CA LEU A 25 2.53 11.49 10.83
C LEU A 25 2.10 11.94 9.43
N LEU A 26 1.15 11.22 8.81
CA LEU A 26 0.61 11.57 7.49
C LEU A 26 0.01 12.99 7.47
N TYR A 27 -0.85 13.32 8.44
CA TYR A 27 -1.46 14.64 8.52
C TYR A 27 -0.44 15.73 8.92
N TYR A 28 0.52 15.40 9.79
CA TYR A 28 1.59 16.31 10.18
C TYR A 28 2.46 16.71 8.99
N GLU A 29 2.94 15.72 8.22
CA GLU A 29 3.72 15.94 7.00
C GLU A 29 2.92 16.71 5.95
N TYR A 30 1.61 16.45 5.84
CA TYR A 30 0.74 17.21 4.95
C TYR A 30 0.73 18.71 5.30
N VAL A 31 0.46 19.04 6.57
CA VAL A 31 0.39 20.43 7.03
C VAL A 31 1.73 21.13 6.82
N LEU A 32 2.85 20.45 7.13
CA LEU A 32 4.18 21.03 6.99
C LEU A 32 4.55 21.31 5.53
N THR A 33 4.11 20.46 4.60
CA THR A 33 4.46 20.58 3.18
C THR A 33 3.45 21.37 2.35
N PHE A 34 2.31 21.77 2.93
CA PHE A 34 1.27 22.52 2.23
C PHE A 34 1.73 23.89 1.67
N PRO A 35 2.53 24.71 2.37
CA PRO A 35 3.01 25.97 1.81
C PRO A 35 3.85 25.77 0.53
N LEU A 36 4.70 24.73 0.53
CA LEU A 36 5.53 24.37 -0.63
C LEU A 36 4.69 23.82 -1.79
N GLU A 37 3.58 23.14 -1.50
CA GLU A 37 2.61 22.68 -2.50
C GLU A 37 1.97 23.87 -3.23
N VAL A 38 1.49 24.86 -2.48
CA VAL A 38 0.86 26.06 -3.04
C VAL A 38 1.86 26.82 -3.93
N GLU A 39 3.09 27.03 -3.44
CA GLU A 39 4.11 27.76 -4.20
C GLU A 39 4.49 27.06 -5.52
N ARG A 40 4.66 25.72 -5.50
CA ARG A 40 5.19 24.98 -6.67
C ARG A 40 4.15 24.43 -7.64
N TYR A 41 2.98 24.04 -7.14
CA TYR A 41 2.02 23.29 -7.97
C TYR A 41 0.78 24.09 -8.34
N TRP A 42 0.32 25.03 -7.51
CA TRP A 42 -0.93 25.74 -7.77
C TRP A 42 -0.83 26.76 -8.91
N HIS A 43 0.35 27.35 -9.10
CA HIS A 43 0.60 28.33 -10.17
C HIS A 43 1.28 27.74 -11.42
N SER A 44 1.55 26.43 -11.42
CA SER A 44 2.29 25.76 -12.49
C SER A 44 1.37 25.12 -13.52
N ALA A 45 1.87 24.90 -14.74
CA ALA A 45 1.13 24.20 -15.78
C ALA A 45 0.87 22.74 -15.39
N TRP A 46 -0.34 22.25 -15.65
CA TRP A 46 -0.75 20.88 -15.34
C TRP A 46 0.05 19.88 -16.19
N SER A 47 0.96 19.15 -15.54
CA SER A 47 1.67 18.02 -16.14
C SER A 47 1.14 16.70 -15.61
N CYS A 48 1.40 15.59 -16.31
CA CYS A 48 1.05 14.26 -15.80
C CYS A 48 1.67 13.98 -14.41
N ALA A 49 2.90 14.48 -14.16
CA ALA A 49 3.53 14.41 -12.84
C ALA A 49 2.74 15.20 -11.78
N SER A 50 2.25 16.38 -12.13
CA SER A 50 1.46 17.24 -11.23
C SER A 50 0.12 16.57 -10.88
N VAL A 51 -0.55 15.97 -11.86
CA VAL A 51 -1.82 15.26 -11.64
C VAL A 51 -1.61 14.05 -10.74
N LEU A 52 -0.61 13.20 -11.03
CA LEU A 52 -0.30 12.03 -10.21
C LEU A 52 0.13 12.42 -8.79
N PHE A 53 0.85 13.53 -8.64
CA PHE A 53 1.22 14.06 -7.33
C PHE A 53 -0.01 14.46 -6.51
N PHE A 54 -0.94 15.22 -7.09
CA PHE A 54 -2.18 15.60 -6.42
C PHE A 54 -3.06 14.40 -6.11
N LEU A 55 -3.20 13.46 -7.04
CA LEU A 55 -3.92 12.22 -6.81
C LEU A 55 -3.32 11.46 -5.62
N ASN A 56 -2.00 11.25 -5.60
CA ASN A 56 -1.35 10.55 -4.50
C ASN A 56 -1.61 11.23 -3.15
N ARG A 57 -1.46 12.55 -3.12
CA ARG A 57 -1.58 13.36 -1.91
C ARG A 57 -3.00 13.36 -1.36
N TYR A 58 -3.99 13.71 -2.19
CA TYR A 58 -5.38 13.81 -1.73
C TYR A 58 -6.05 12.45 -1.58
N LEU A 59 -5.70 11.44 -2.38
CA LEU A 59 -6.18 10.07 -2.14
C LEU A 59 -5.66 9.51 -0.82
N SER A 60 -4.41 9.80 -0.43
CA SER A 60 -3.90 9.35 0.87
C SER A 60 -4.64 10.05 2.02
N ILE A 61 -4.88 11.36 1.93
CA ILE A 61 -5.54 12.14 3.00
C ILE A 61 -7.00 11.73 3.17
N PHE A 62 -7.77 11.72 2.08
CA PHE A 62 -9.21 11.45 2.13
C PHE A 62 -9.52 9.96 2.10
N GLY A 63 -8.73 9.17 1.38
CA GLY A 63 -8.94 7.73 1.25
C GLY A 63 -8.67 6.94 2.53
N HIS A 64 -7.88 7.50 3.45
CA HIS A 64 -7.69 6.90 4.77
C HIS A 64 -8.77 7.28 5.80
N ILE A 65 -9.64 8.26 5.54
CA ILE A 65 -10.69 8.65 6.49
C ILE A 65 -11.63 7.48 6.84
N PRO A 66 -12.20 6.73 5.87
CA PRO A 66 -13.06 5.59 6.21
C PRO A 66 -12.29 4.46 6.90
N VAL A 67 -10.98 4.33 6.65
CA VAL A 67 -10.12 3.36 7.31
C VAL A 67 -9.90 3.73 8.78
N ILE A 68 -9.71 5.01 9.08
CA ILE A 68 -9.65 5.51 10.46
C ILE A 68 -10.97 5.20 11.17
N VAL A 69 -12.10 5.47 10.52
CA VAL A 69 -13.42 5.16 11.06
C VAL A 69 -13.55 3.66 11.35
N GLU A 70 -13.19 2.79 10.42
CA GLU A 70 -13.17 1.32 10.59
C GLU A 70 -12.33 0.89 11.80
N PHE A 71 -11.14 1.48 11.98
CA PHE A 71 -10.21 1.08 13.03
C PHE A 71 -10.65 1.45 14.45
N PHE A 72 -11.28 2.62 14.62
CA PHE A 72 -11.69 3.14 15.93
C PHE A 72 -13.17 2.95 16.25
N GLY A 73 -14.00 2.73 15.23
CA GLY A 73 -15.44 2.52 15.38
C GLY A 73 -15.81 1.11 15.81
N VAL A 74 -17.04 0.97 16.31
CA VAL A 74 -17.68 -0.33 16.55
C VAL A 74 -18.88 -0.40 15.62
N PHE A 75 -18.79 -1.28 14.62
CA PHE A 75 -19.81 -1.40 13.59
C PHE A 75 -20.40 -2.80 13.53
N PRO A 76 -21.65 -2.93 13.04
CA PRO A 76 -22.20 -4.22 12.66
C PRO A 76 -21.38 -4.88 11.55
N GLN A 77 -21.33 -6.22 11.55
CA GLN A 77 -20.65 -7.03 10.53
C GLN A 77 -20.89 -6.62 9.06
N PRO A 78 -22.12 -6.30 8.59
CA PRO A 78 -22.33 -5.90 7.20
C PRO A 78 -21.63 -4.57 6.84
N VAL A 79 -21.61 -3.61 7.76
CA VAL A 79 -20.92 -2.33 7.58
C VAL A 79 -19.40 -2.55 7.59
N CYS A 80 -18.92 -3.44 8.46
CA CYS A 80 -17.52 -3.82 8.48
C CYS A 80 -17.04 -4.41 7.14
N ARG A 81 -17.81 -5.33 6.54
CA ARG A 81 -17.45 -5.93 5.23
C ARG A 81 -17.33 -4.86 4.14
N GLN A 82 -18.22 -3.87 4.14
CA GLN A 82 -18.16 -2.76 3.19
C GLN A 82 -16.91 -1.89 3.40
N LEU A 83 -16.59 -1.58 4.66
CA LEU A 83 -15.38 -0.82 5.01
C LEU A 83 -14.10 -1.58 4.66
N GLN A 84 -14.04 -2.88 4.95
CA GLN A 84 -12.89 -3.71 4.60
C GLN A 84 -12.72 -3.83 3.08
N GLN A 85 -13.83 -3.96 2.33
CA GLN A 85 -13.77 -3.94 0.87
C GLN A 85 -13.28 -2.58 0.36
N TYR A 86 -13.74 -1.48 0.96
CA TYR A 86 -13.26 -0.14 0.64
C TYR A 86 -11.75 -0.02 0.92
N HIS A 87 -11.26 -0.48 2.08
CA HIS A 87 -9.85 -0.48 2.44
C HIS A 87 -8.98 -1.23 1.40
N ARG A 88 -9.44 -2.40 0.95
CA ARG A 88 -8.76 -3.17 -0.09
C ARG A 88 -8.69 -2.37 -1.40
N MET A 89 -9.78 -1.70 -1.81
CA MET A 89 -9.82 -0.92 -3.05
C MET A 89 -8.97 0.34 -2.97
N SER A 90 -9.06 1.07 -1.84
CA SER A 90 -8.33 2.31 -1.64
C SER A 90 -6.82 2.04 -1.57
N SER A 91 -6.40 0.98 -0.88
CA SER A 91 -5.00 0.53 -0.89
C SER A 91 -4.51 0.20 -2.30
N ALA A 92 -5.27 -0.57 -3.08
CA ALA A 92 -4.90 -0.90 -4.46
C ALA A 92 -4.79 0.36 -5.36
N LEU A 93 -5.71 1.31 -5.20
CA LEU A 93 -5.71 2.56 -5.94
C LEU A 93 -4.48 3.42 -5.58
N ILE A 94 -4.21 3.61 -4.28
CA ILE A 94 -3.05 4.38 -3.80
C ILE A 94 -1.76 3.76 -4.33
N GLN A 95 -1.61 2.43 -4.22
CA GLN A 95 -0.44 1.73 -4.74
C GLN A 95 -0.29 1.88 -6.26
N GLY A 96 -1.39 1.84 -7.02
CA GLY A 96 -1.36 2.12 -8.45
C GLY A 96 -0.87 3.53 -8.80
N VAL A 97 -1.29 4.54 -8.03
CA VAL A 97 -0.83 5.92 -8.21
C VAL A 97 0.65 6.06 -7.86
N VAL A 98 1.10 5.47 -6.75
CA VAL A 98 2.51 5.43 -6.36
C VAL A 98 3.36 4.75 -7.44
N ALA A 99 2.91 3.59 -7.94
CA ALA A 99 3.59 2.89 -9.02
C ALA A 99 3.67 3.73 -10.31
N GLY A 100 2.62 4.49 -10.62
CA GLY A 100 2.62 5.46 -11.72
C GLY A 100 3.66 6.57 -11.54
N LEU A 101 3.76 7.15 -10.34
CA LEU A 101 4.77 8.16 -10.00
C LEU A 101 6.19 7.60 -10.11
N LEU A 102 6.43 6.41 -9.57
CA LEU A 102 7.71 5.72 -9.64
C LEU A 102 8.10 5.38 -11.09
N THR A 103 7.12 4.97 -11.91
CA THR A 103 7.32 4.73 -13.35
C THR A 103 7.71 6.00 -14.07
N LEU A 104 7.00 7.11 -13.83
CA LEU A 104 7.28 8.40 -14.46
C LEU A 104 8.67 8.91 -14.08
N ARG A 105 9.04 8.80 -12.79
CA ARG A 105 10.37 9.17 -12.29
C ARG A 105 11.47 8.35 -12.97
N THR A 106 11.28 7.03 -13.05
CA THR A 106 12.26 6.13 -13.67
C THR A 106 12.38 6.38 -15.17
N TYR A 107 11.26 6.63 -15.84
CA TYR A 107 11.22 6.98 -17.26
C TYR A 107 11.99 8.28 -17.55
N ALA A 108 11.83 9.30 -16.70
CA ALA A 108 12.59 10.54 -16.80
C ALA A 108 14.10 10.30 -16.59
N LEU A 109 14.47 9.46 -15.61
CA LEU A 109 15.87 9.13 -15.31
C LEU A 109 16.56 8.37 -16.46
N TYR A 110 15.82 7.53 -17.18
CA TYR A 110 16.31 6.81 -18.36
C TYR A 110 16.18 7.62 -19.67
N ASN A 111 16.25 8.95 -19.57
CA ASN A 111 16.18 9.89 -20.70
C ASN A 111 15.01 9.60 -21.65
N ARG A 112 13.84 9.29 -21.07
CA ARG A 112 12.60 8.98 -21.81
C ARG A 112 12.71 7.77 -22.75
N SER A 113 13.48 6.76 -22.36
CA SER A 113 13.58 5.50 -23.09
C SER A 113 12.24 4.74 -23.10
N LYS A 114 11.62 4.62 -24.28
CA LYS A 114 10.36 3.87 -24.45
C LYS A 114 10.46 2.40 -24.08
N LYS A 115 11.65 1.80 -24.17
CA LYS A 115 11.89 0.39 -23.79
C LYS A 115 11.69 0.17 -22.29
N VAL A 116 12.24 1.06 -21.47
CA VAL A 116 12.09 1.00 -20.01
C VAL A 116 10.64 1.24 -19.63
N LEU A 117 9.99 2.24 -20.24
CA LEU A 117 8.58 2.50 -20.02
C LEU A 117 7.71 1.29 -20.36
N ALA A 118 7.92 0.66 -21.51
CA ALA A 118 7.17 -0.53 -21.92
C ALA A 118 7.36 -1.69 -20.91
N SER A 119 8.58 -1.90 -20.41
CA SER A 119 8.85 -2.94 -19.41
C SER A 119 8.15 -2.67 -18.07
N LEU A 120 8.15 -1.41 -17.60
CA LEU A 120 7.50 -1.03 -16.35
C LEU A 120 5.97 -1.08 -16.46
N LEU A 121 5.42 -0.65 -17.60
CA LEU A 121 3.98 -0.75 -17.87
C LEU A 121 3.52 -2.20 -17.98
N LEU A 122 4.34 -3.09 -18.54
CA LEU A 122 4.05 -4.53 -18.57
C LEU A 122 4.04 -5.12 -17.16
N LEU A 123 5.03 -4.79 -16.32
CA LEU A 123 5.05 -5.25 -14.94
C LEU A 123 3.85 -4.71 -14.14
N LEU A 124 3.52 -3.44 -14.34
CA LEU A 124 2.36 -2.80 -13.71
C LEU A 124 1.05 -3.45 -14.16
N SER A 125 0.89 -3.77 -15.45
CA SER A 125 -0.33 -4.40 -15.95
C SER A 125 -0.53 -5.81 -15.37
N VAL A 126 0.57 -6.57 -15.21
CA VAL A 126 0.54 -7.87 -14.52
C VAL A 126 0.16 -7.70 -13.05
N ALA A 127 0.75 -6.74 -12.34
CA ALA A 127 0.42 -6.47 -10.94
C ALA A 127 -1.05 -6.06 -10.76
N VAL A 128 -1.57 -5.20 -11.64
CA VAL A 128 -2.98 -4.79 -11.66
C VAL A 128 -3.89 -5.97 -11.97
N ALA A 129 -3.56 -6.82 -12.95
CA ALA A 129 -4.36 -7.99 -13.29
C ALA A 129 -4.48 -8.96 -12.11
N ILE A 130 -3.36 -9.22 -11.41
CA ILE A 130 -3.35 -10.07 -10.22
C ILE A 130 -4.17 -9.43 -9.10
N THR A 131 -4.02 -8.12 -8.86
CA THR A 131 -4.78 -7.42 -7.83
C THR A 131 -6.28 -7.41 -8.13
N LEU A 132 -6.70 -7.23 -9.38
CA LEU A 132 -8.10 -7.29 -9.77
C LEU A 132 -8.66 -8.71 -9.62
N TRP A 133 -7.87 -9.73 -9.99
CA TRP A 133 -8.25 -11.13 -9.82
C TRP A 133 -8.51 -11.46 -8.34
N THR A 134 -7.65 -11.01 -7.43
CA THR A 134 -7.80 -11.27 -5.99
C THR A 134 -9.02 -10.55 -5.42
N ILE A 135 -9.27 -9.31 -5.86
CA ILE A 135 -10.44 -8.53 -5.47
C ILE A 135 -11.74 -9.20 -5.94
N ILE A 136 -11.82 -9.61 -7.21
CA ILE A 136 -13.02 -10.20 -7.79
C ILE A 136 -13.26 -11.61 -7.22
N GLY A 137 -12.21 -12.44 -7.12
CA GLY A 137 -12.30 -13.80 -6.58
C GLY A 137 -12.86 -13.81 -5.15
N ASN A 138 -12.39 -12.88 -4.31
CA ASN A 138 -12.86 -12.79 -2.92
C ASN A 138 -14.30 -12.27 -2.80
N ARG A 139 -14.78 -11.44 -3.74
CA ARG A 139 -16.21 -11.02 -3.77
C ARG A 139 -17.15 -12.20 -4.03
N HIS A 140 -16.71 -13.19 -4.81
CA HIS A 140 -17.52 -14.37 -5.12
C HIS A 140 -17.55 -15.40 -3.99
N ALA A 141 -16.49 -15.48 -3.19
CA ALA A 141 -16.41 -16.37 -2.03
C ALA A 141 -17.34 -15.95 -0.87
N HIS A 142 -17.64 -14.66 -0.73
CA HIS A 142 -18.52 -14.12 0.31
C HIS A 142 -19.98 -13.94 -0.16
N ARG A 143 -20.62 -15.00 -0.67
CA ARG A 143 -22.08 -15.02 -0.67
C ARG A 143 -22.56 -15.10 0.79
N PRO A 144 -23.51 -14.25 1.22
CA PRO A 144 -23.98 -14.26 2.61
C PRO A 144 -24.57 -15.63 2.92
N GLN A 145 -23.96 -16.35 3.86
CA GLN A 145 -24.58 -17.53 4.44
C GLN A 145 -25.63 -17.05 5.47
N PRO A 146 -26.80 -17.70 5.57
CA PRO A 146 -27.90 -17.27 6.42
C PRO A 146 -27.55 -17.20 7.93
N THR A 147 -26.43 -17.80 8.35
CA THR A 147 -25.88 -17.74 9.71
C THR A 147 -25.27 -16.39 10.11
N ASP A 148 -24.90 -15.53 9.15
CA ASP A 148 -24.34 -14.20 9.43
C ASP A 148 -25.36 -13.23 10.04
N ALA A 149 -26.67 -13.49 9.86
CA ALA A 149 -27.74 -12.65 10.39
C ALA A 149 -27.94 -12.80 11.91
N LEU A 150 -27.39 -13.86 12.52
CA LEU A 150 -27.52 -14.15 13.97
C LEU A 150 -26.25 -13.82 14.77
N ALA A 151 -25.15 -13.45 14.11
CA ALA A 151 -23.92 -13.06 14.78
C ALA A 151 -24.01 -11.61 15.29
N THR A 152 -24.58 -11.44 16.49
CA THR A 152 -24.55 -10.18 17.27
C THR A 152 -23.16 -9.90 17.86
N SER A 153 -22.10 -10.13 17.08
CA SER A 153 -20.74 -9.79 17.49
C SER A 153 -20.48 -8.32 17.19
N ASN A 154 -20.40 -7.50 18.24
CA ASN A 154 -19.96 -6.13 18.14
C ASN A 154 -18.46 -6.09 17.81
N GLY A 155 -18.11 -5.57 16.63
CA GLY A 155 -16.74 -5.42 16.17
C GLY A 155 -16.44 -6.19 14.89
N CYS A 156 -15.56 -5.63 14.07
CA CYS A 156 -15.09 -6.22 12.82
C CYS A 156 -14.38 -7.55 13.06
N ASP A 157 -14.88 -8.62 12.43
CA ASP A 157 -14.12 -9.87 12.36
C ASP A 157 -13.08 -9.75 11.25
N LEU A 158 -11.81 -9.65 11.65
CA LEU A 158 -10.67 -9.55 10.73
C LEU A 158 -10.14 -10.94 10.35
N THR A 159 -10.82 -12.03 10.69
CA THR A 159 -10.39 -13.36 10.25
C THR A 159 -10.51 -13.47 8.73
N LEU A 160 -9.38 -13.73 8.08
CA LEU A 160 -9.35 -14.01 6.65
C LEU A 160 -9.53 -15.51 6.42
N SER A 161 -10.30 -15.86 5.40
CA SER A 161 -10.30 -17.23 4.88
C SER A 161 -8.91 -17.56 4.33
N GLN A 162 -8.52 -18.84 4.40
CA GLN A 162 -7.24 -19.34 3.90
C GLN A 162 -7.00 -18.93 2.43
N GLN A 163 -8.05 -18.99 1.61
CA GLN A 163 -7.99 -18.62 0.19
C GLN A 163 -7.82 -17.10 -0.03
N GLU A 164 -8.36 -16.28 0.89
CA GLU A 164 -8.16 -14.83 0.85
C GLU A 164 -6.74 -14.45 1.25
N GLY A 165 -6.17 -15.12 2.26
CA GLY A 165 -4.80 -14.91 2.73
C GLY A 165 -3.77 -15.12 1.60
N TYR A 166 -3.85 -16.26 0.90
CA TYR A 166 -2.96 -16.56 -0.22
C TYR A 166 -3.06 -15.51 -1.34
N SER A 167 -4.29 -15.12 -1.68
CA SER A 167 -4.57 -14.13 -2.72
C SER A 167 -3.99 -12.75 -2.38
N LEU A 168 -4.07 -12.33 -1.11
CA LEU A 168 -3.46 -11.08 -0.65
C LEU A 168 -1.94 -11.16 -0.57
N ALA A 169 -1.36 -12.28 -0.11
CA ALA A 169 0.08 -12.50 -0.12
C ALA A 169 0.66 -12.38 -1.55
N LEU A 170 -0.04 -12.94 -2.53
CA LEU A 170 0.33 -12.83 -3.94
C LEU A 170 0.27 -11.36 -4.42
N ALA A 171 -0.79 -10.61 -4.06
CA ALA A 171 -0.91 -9.20 -4.42
C ALA A 171 0.18 -8.32 -3.80
N TRP A 172 0.53 -8.52 -2.53
CA TRP A 172 1.64 -7.78 -1.90
C TRP A 172 3.00 -8.17 -2.50
N SER A 173 3.17 -9.42 -2.90
CA SER A 173 4.39 -9.89 -3.56
C SER A 173 4.60 -9.21 -4.92
N THR A 174 3.56 -9.00 -5.72
CA THR A 174 3.70 -8.34 -7.03
C THR A 174 4.05 -6.86 -6.87
N ILE A 175 3.49 -6.17 -5.87
CA ILE A 175 3.85 -4.79 -5.53
C ILE A 175 5.31 -4.71 -5.09
N LEU A 176 5.75 -5.61 -4.21
CA LEU A 176 7.14 -5.68 -3.76
C LEU A 176 8.12 -5.89 -4.93
N VAL A 177 7.80 -6.81 -5.84
CA VAL A 177 8.62 -7.07 -7.02
C VAL A 177 8.69 -5.84 -7.92
N PHE A 178 7.57 -5.16 -8.14
CA PHE A 178 7.54 -3.94 -8.93
C PHE A 178 8.43 -2.85 -8.32
N ASP A 179 8.28 -2.57 -7.02
CA ASP A 179 9.06 -1.56 -6.32
C ASP A 179 10.55 -1.92 -6.29
N ALA A 180 10.89 -3.20 -6.12
CA ALA A 180 12.27 -3.68 -6.17
C ALA A 180 12.89 -3.49 -7.56
N VAL A 181 12.17 -3.80 -8.64
CA VAL A 181 12.66 -3.58 -10.02
C VAL A 181 12.86 -2.08 -10.26
N VAL A 182 11.91 -1.23 -9.88
CA VAL A 182 12.05 0.23 -10.04
C VAL A 182 13.24 0.75 -9.24
N PHE A 183 13.39 0.30 -7.99
CA PHE A 183 14.53 0.67 -7.15
C PHE A 183 15.85 0.27 -7.81
N VAL A 184 16.00 -1.00 -8.22
CA VAL A 184 17.22 -1.51 -8.87
C VAL A 184 17.54 -0.73 -10.14
N LEU A 185 16.55 -0.45 -11.00
CA LEU A 185 16.73 0.37 -12.20
C LEU A 185 17.16 1.80 -11.86
N THR A 186 16.54 2.40 -10.85
CA THR A 186 16.90 3.74 -10.38
C THR A 186 18.35 3.78 -9.90
N VAL A 187 18.73 2.85 -9.02
CA VAL A 187 20.10 2.71 -8.50
C VAL A 187 21.09 2.48 -9.64
N PHE A 188 20.81 1.51 -10.50
CA PHE A 188 21.69 1.16 -11.62
C PHE A 188 21.93 2.35 -12.54
N GLN A 189 20.88 3.09 -12.92
CA GLN A 189 21.01 4.25 -13.77
C GLN A 189 21.75 5.38 -13.06
N THR A 190 21.46 5.66 -11.79
CA THR A 190 22.19 6.67 -11.01
C THR A 190 23.69 6.37 -10.96
N VAL A 191 24.08 5.12 -10.74
CA VAL A 191 25.50 4.70 -10.73
C VAL A 191 26.10 4.75 -12.13
N ARG A 192 25.41 4.20 -13.15
CA ARG A 192 25.90 4.10 -14.53
C ARG A 192 26.13 5.46 -15.17
N THR A 193 25.24 6.42 -14.95
CA THR A 193 25.36 7.75 -15.57
C THR A 193 26.54 8.52 -14.99
N GLY A 194 27.30 7.92 -14.06
CA GLY A 194 28.46 8.51 -13.42
C GLY A 194 28.11 9.88 -12.87
N TRP A 195 26.85 10.03 -12.39
CA TRP A 195 26.26 11.29 -12.00
C TRP A 195 27.16 11.80 -10.91
N HIS A 196 28.07 12.70 -11.32
CA HIS A 196 29.29 12.94 -10.58
C HIS A 196 28.88 13.25 -9.16
N TRP A 197 29.38 12.47 -8.20
CA TRP A 197 29.15 12.63 -6.75
C TRP A 197 29.74 13.95 -6.22
N ARG A 198 29.69 15.02 -7.02
CA ARG A 198 30.23 16.36 -6.80
C ARG A 198 29.33 17.22 -5.91
N GLY A 199 28.24 16.68 -5.36
CA GLY A 199 27.39 17.38 -4.40
C GLY A 199 26.86 16.44 -3.32
N GLY A 200 27.06 16.81 -2.05
CA GLY A 200 26.56 16.06 -0.89
C GLY A 200 25.04 15.84 -0.93
N TYR A 201 24.28 16.74 -1.55
CA TYR A 201 22.82 16.68 -1.66
C TYR A 201 22.29 15.43 -2.39
N LEU A 202 22.92 15.03 -3.50
CA LEU A 202 22.49 13.84 -4.25
C LEU A 202 22.78 12.54 -3.49
N ARG A 203 23.90 12.51 -2.74
CA ARG A 203 24.23 11.38 -1.86
C ARG A 203 23.22 11.26 -0.72
N ILE A 204 22.83 12.38 -0.11
CA ILE A 204 21.83 12.41 0.96
C ILE A 204 20.48 11.93 0.39
N MET A 205 20.04 12.49 -0.74
CA MET A 205 18.79 12.10 -1.39
C MET A 205 18.73 10.60 -1.75
N PHE A 206 19.85 10.04 -2.24
CA PHE A 206 19.92 8.63 -2.57
C PHE A 206 19.96 7.73 -1.32
N ARG A 207 20.74 8.10 -0.29
CA ARG A 207 20.77 7.40 0.99
C ARG A 207 19.38 7.36 1.62
N ASP A 208 18.72 8.51 1.67
CA ASP A 208 17.40 8.62 2.29
C ASP A 208 16.35 7.85 1.47
N GLY A 209 16.47 7.84 0.13
CA GLY A 209 15.65 7.01 -0.75
C GLY A 209 15.88 5.50 -0.57
N ALA A 210 17.12 5.06 -0.36
CA ALA A 210 17.45 3.66 -0.09
C ALA A 210 16.97 3.19 1.29
N VAL A 211 17.09 4.05 2.31
CA VAL A 211 16.52 3.79 3.64
C VAL A 211 15.00 3.65 3.55
N TYR A 212 14.33 4.54 2.82
CA TYR A 212 12.88 4.46 2.61
C TYR A 212 12.47 3.16 1.91
N PHE A 213 13.15 2.79 0.83
CA PHE A 213 12.91 1.51 0.16
C PHE A 213 13.14 0.31 1.09
N GLY A 214 14.20 0.32 1.90
CA GLY A 214 14.47 -0.73 2.88
C GLY A 214 13.35 -0.90 3.91
N ILE A 215 12.81 0.21 4.43
CA ILE A 215 11.66 0.20 5.35
C ILE A 215 10.43 -0.40 4.64
N LEU A 216 10.10 0.07 3.43
CA LEU A 216 8.97 -0.44 2.66
C LEU A 216 9.11 -1.93 2.35
N PHE A 217 10.32 -2.38 1.99
CA PHE A 217 10.62 -3.79 1.72
C PHE A 217 10.30 -4.66 2.95
N VAL A 218 10.74 -4.24 4.14
CA VAL A 218 10.44 -4.96 5.40
C VAL A 218 8.96 -4.95 5.71
N CYS A 219 8.26 -3.82 5.50
CA CYS A 219 6.81 -3.73 5.72
C CYS A 219 6.03 -4.68 4.79
N TYR A 220 6.35 -4.70 3.49
CA TYR A 220 5.72 -5.60 2.54
C TYR A 220 6.04 -7.06 2.82
N LEU A 221 7.30 -7.38 3.14
CA LEU A 221 7.68 -8.74 3.52
C LEU A 221 6.94 -9.19 4.78
N SER A 222 6.80 -8.31 5.78
CA SER A 222 6.02 -8.60 6.99
C SER A 222 4.56 -8.89 6.68
N ASN A 223 3.94 -8.13 5.77
CA ASN A 223 2.57 -8.39 5.31
C ASN A 223 2.45 -9.75 4.61
N ILE A 224 3.37 -10.06 3.68
CA ILE A 224 3.39 -11.34 2.96
C ILE A 224 3.53 -12.51 3.95
N LEU A 225 4.47 -12.41 4.89
CA LEU A 225 4.69 -13.42 5.92
C LEU A 225 3.48 -13.56 6.83
N ALA A 226 2.84 -12.45 7.24
CA ALA A 226 1.64 -12.49 8.07
C ALA A 226 0.50 -13.27 7.39
N TYR A 227 0.29 -13.06 6.10
CA TYR A 227 -0.72 -13.81 5.33
C TYR A 227 -0.31 -15.27 5.10
N ALA A 228 0.96 -15.55 4.82
CA ALA A 228 1.47 -16.92 4.64
C ALA A 228 1.41 -17.75 5.93
N PHE A 229 1.72 -17.15 7.09
CA PHE A 229 1.62 -17.84 8.38
C PHE A 229 0.17 -18.03 8.85
N ALA A 230 -0.74 -17.12 8.47
CA ALA A 230 -2.16 -17.34 8.69
C ALA A 230 -2.66 -18.61 7.97
N GLU A 231 -2.16 -18.88 6.77
CA GLU A 231 -2.43 -20.12 6.04
C GLU A 231 -1.82 -21.35 6.73
N ALA A 232 -0.55 -21.30 7.13
CA ALA A 232 0.12 -22.45 7.76
C ALA A 232 -0.59 -22.93 9.04
N ARG A 233 -1.16 -22.00 9.82
CA ARG A 233 -1.98 -22.34 11.00
C ARG A 233 -3.33 -22.96 10.66
N ALA A 234 -3.89 -22.67 9.49
CA ALA A 234 -5.18 -23.21 9.05
C ALA A 234 -5.06 -24.66 8.55
N GLN A 235 -3.93 -25.04 7.94
CA GLN A 235 -3.68 -26.42 7.47
C GLN A 235 -3.25 -27.38 8.58
N GLY A 236 -2.73 -26.87 9.69
CA GLY A 236 -2.26 -27.66 10.84
C GLY A 236 -3.32 -27.99 11.90
N ARG A 237 -4.60 -27.72 11.64
CA ARG A 237 -5.76 -28.14 12.44
C ARG A 237 -6.58 -29.16 11.68
#